data_AF-A0AAE1A5L0-F1
#
_entry.id   AF-A0AAE1A5L0-F1
#
_cell.length_a   1.000
_cell.length_b   1.000
_cell.length_c   1.000
_cell.angle_alpha   90.00
_cell.angle_beta   90.00
_cell.angle_gamma   90.00
#
_symmetry.space_group_name_H-M   'P 1'
#
loop_
_entity.id
_entity.type
_entity.pdbx_description
1 polymer ?
#
loop_
_entity_poly.entity_id
_entity_poly.type
_entity_poly.pdbx_seq_one_letter_code
_entity_poly.pdbx_strand_id
1 'polypeptide(L)'
;MSTPKILLTAAILILQWETTAAQLSIPSRSLGFLYGGSGQRPEVQIVAYLDPTCPDSKAVYPTLIKVADYYTSDQLQFRMHLHNLPYHRNSHVISKATHVLDKYAPNKNTSFKWIDLVYSNLDNLTTSATAMLNDAQVLQILSGLARGLTGIQETDFTSKVADPAIDGLTRLDFKYGCTRGVHSTPMFTINDIFVDATNWNFNAWKAAIDKLLNA
;
A
#
# COMPACT_ATOMS: atom_id res chain seq x y z
N MET A 1 55.56 11.43 16.17
CA MET A 1 54.97 10.17 15.65
C MET A 1 53.57 9.92 16.27
N SER A 2 52.57 10.78 16.01
CA SER A 2 51.19 10.61 16.53
C SER A 2 50.10 10.55 15.44
N THR A 3 50.48 10.66 14.18
CA THR A 3 49.60 10.75 13.01
C THR A 3 48.67 9.54 12.74
N PRO A 4 49.05 8.27 12.99
CA PRO A 4 48.20 7.13 12.61
C PRO A 4 46.97 6.96 13.52
N LYS A 5 47.03 7.39 14.78
CA LYS A 5 45.89 7.31 15.71
C LYS A 5 44.79 8.30 15.34
N ILE A 6 45.15 9.51 14.91
CA ILE A 6 44.19 10.55 14.53
C ILE A 6 43.42 10.16 13.28
N LEU A 7 44.10 9.59 12.28
CA LEU A 7 43.46 9.08 11.05
C LEU A 7 42.51 7.92 11.33
N LEU A 8 42.88 7.00 12.23
CA LEU A 8 42.03 5.87 12.61
C LEU A 8 40.78 6.33 13.38
N THR A 9 40.93 7.29 14.31
CA THR A 9 39.78 7.85 15.04
C THR A 9 38.85 8.63 14.12
N ALA A 10 39.39 9.40 13.17
CA ALA A 10 38.58 10.11 12.17
C ALA A 10 37.81 9.14 11.26
N ALA A 11 38.43 8.05 10.79
CA ALA A 11 37.76 7.03 10.00
C ALA A 11 36.63 6.33 10.78
N ILE A 12 36.84 6.02 12.07
CA ILE A 12 35.80 5.44 12.93
C ILE A 12 34.63 6.41 13.13
N LEU A 13 34.89 7.71 13.33
CA LEU A 13 33.84 8.72 13.48
C LEU A 13 33.04 8.95 12.18
N ILE A 14 33.70 8.92 11.01
CA ILE A 14 33.04 9.00 9.70
C ILE A 14 32.13 7.78 9.47
N LEU A 15 32.62 6.58 9.78
CA LEU A 15 31.82 5.35 9.70
C LEU A 15 30.63 5.36 10.66
N GLN A 16 30.80 5.88 11.88
CA GLN A 16 29.69 6.03 12.84
C GLN A 16 28.62 7.02 12.36
N TRP A 17 29.01 8.10 11.66
CA TRP A 17 28.06 9.06 11.10
C TRP A 17 27.23 8.45 9.96
N GLU A 18 27.83 7.63 9.10
CA GLU A 18 27.16 7.00 7.96
C GLU A 18 26.17 5.90 8.35
N THR A 19 26.39 5.21 9.48
CA THR A 19 25.48 4.12 9.93
C THR A 19 24.09 4.59 10.38
N THR A 20 23.86 5.89 10.50
CA THR A 20 22.56 6.44 10.96
C THR A 20 21.57 6.77 9.83
N ALA A 21 21.96 6.67 8.56
CA ALA A 21 21.13 7.07 7.42
C ALA A 21 20.22 5.97 6.82
N ALA A 22 20.29 4.73 7.31
CA ALA A 22 19.55 3.60 6.73
C ALA A 22 18.24 3.24 7.47
N GLN A 23 17.98 3.83 8.64
CA GLN A 23 16.79 3.51 9.44
C GLN A 23 15.53 4.06 8.78
N LEU A 24 14.52 3.20 8.61
CA LEU A 24 13.19 3.65 8.20
C LEU A 24 12.58 4.54 9.28
N SER A 25 11.98 5.66 8.86
CA SER A 25 11.20 6.51 9.75
C SER A 25 10.08 5.69 10.39
N ILE A 26 9.98 5.76 11.71
CA ILE A 26 8.90 5.10 12.45
C ILE A 26 7.62 5.90 12.18
N PRO A 27 6.58 5.30 11.58
CA PRO A 27 5.33 5.99 11.32
C PRO A 27 4.56 6.24 12.63
N SER A 28 3.79 7.32 12.69
CA SER A 28 2.96 7.67 13.86
C SER A 28 1.75 6.75 14.05
N ARG A 29 1.47 5.86 13.09
CA ARG A 29 0.41 4.84 13.11
C ARG A 29 0.84 3.63 12.27
N SER A 30 0.19 2.49 12.46
CA SER A 30 0.38 1.33 11.59
C SER A 30 0.12 1.68 10.13
N LEU A 31 1.02 1.22 9.26
CA LEU A 31 0.95 1.42 7.81
C LEU A 31 -0.17 0.60 7.17
N GLY A 32 -0.45 0.88 5.89
CA GLY A 32 -1.52 0.23 5.14
C GLY A 32 -2.93 0.67 5.52
N PHE A 33 -3.89 0.23 4.72
CA PHE A 33 -5.29 0.61 4.78
C PHE A 33 -6.12 -0.54 5.37
N LEU A 34 -6.97 -0.23 6.35
CA LEU A 34 -7.85 -1.22 6.98
C LEU A 34 -9.21 -1.26 6.28
N TYR A 35 -9.68 -2.47 5.97
CA TYR A 35 -11.04 -2.66 5.48
C TYR A 35 -12.01 -2.74 6.65
N GLY A 36 -13.08 -1.96 6.59
CA GLY A 36 -14.08 -1.84 7.65
C GLY A 36 -13.51 -1.08 8.85
N GLY A 37 -13.33 -1.80 9.96
CA GLY A 37 -12.72 -1.29 11.18
C GLY A 37 -11.80 -2.34 11.79
N SER A 38 -11.03 -1.94 12.80
CA SER A 38 -10.23 -2.89 13.58
C SER A 38 -11.02 -3.41 14.77
N GLY A 39 -11.21 -4.73 14.88
CA GLY A 39 -11.50 -5.34 16.18
C GLY A 39 -10.36 -5.04 17.16
N GLN A 40 -10.65 -5.01 18.46
CA GLN A 40 -9.62 -4.71 19.47
C GLN A 40 -8.52 -5.79 19.50
N ARG A 41 -8.87 -7.04 19.17
CA ARG A 41 -7.99 -8.19 19.07
C ARG A 41 -8.52 -9.16 18.01
N PRO A 42 -8.23 -8.93 16.71
CA PRO A 42 -8.68 -9.85 15.68
C PRO A 42 -8.00 -11.21 15.85
N GLU A 43 -8.78 -12.30 15.78
CA GLU A 43 -8.25 -13.68 15.87
C GLU A 43 -7.38 -14.04 14.65
N VAL A 44 -7.78 -13.56 13.48
CA VAL A 44 -7.05 -13.73 12.22
C VAL A 44 -6.77 -12.36 11.58
N GLN A 45 -5.56 -12.18 11.07
CA GLN A 45 -5.15 -11.00 10.32
C GLN A 45 -4.70 -11.41 8.94
N ILE A 46 -5.34 -10.86 7.90
CA ILE A 46 -4.88 -10.97 6.52
C ILE A 46 -4.25 -9.66 6.12
N VAL A 47 -3.05 -9.75 5.56
CA VAL A 47 -2.41 -8.64 4.85
C VAL A 47 -2.30 -9.00 3.38
N ALA A 48 -2.78 -8.11 2.50
CA ALA A 48 -2.53 -8.19 1.07
C ALA A 48 -1.61 -7.04 0.65
N TYR A 49 -0.51 -7.39 -0.01
CA TYR A 49 0.40 -6.46 -0.67
C TYR A 49 0.01 -6.39 -2.15
N LEU A 50 -0.63 -5.30 -2.53
CA LEU A 50 -1.21 -5.12 -3.87
C LEU A 50 -0.54 -3.94 -4.57
N ASP A 51 -0.49 -3.97 -5.90
CA ASP A 51 -0.13 -2.81 -6.70
C ASP A 51 -1.39 -2.28 -7.41
N PRO A 52 -1.69 -0.98 -7.32
CA PRO A 52 -2.93 -0.39 -7.86
C PRO A 52 -3.07 -0.51 -9.38
N THR A 53 -2.00 -0.90 -10.09
CA THR A 53 -1.97 -1.05 -11.54
C THR A 53 -1.57 -2.46 -12.01
N CYS A 54 -1.40 -3.41 -11.08
CA CYS A 54 -1.11 -4.80 -11.40
C CYS A 54 -2.40 -5.55 -11.79
N PRO A 55 -2.46 -6.18 -12.98
CA PRO A 55 -3.60 -6.98 -13.40
C PRO A 55 -3.92 -8.14 -12.45
N ASP A 56 -2.91 -8.80 -11.89
CA ASP A 56 -3.11 -9.91 -10.94
C ASP A 56 -3.64 -9.41 -9.60
N SER A 57 -3.18 -8.23 -9.14
CA SER A 57 -3.75 -7.57 -7.97
C SER A 57 -5.22 -7.20 -8.18
N LYS A 58 -5.57 -6.70 -9.37
CA LYS A 58 -6.97 -6.49 -9.79
C LYS A 58 -7.78 -7.78 -9.76
N ALA A 59 -7.22 -8.89 -10.25
CA ALA A 59 -7.92 -10.16 -10.35
C ALA A 59 -8.30 -10.75 -8.99
N VAL A 60 -7.42 -10.66 -7.99
CA VAL A 60 -7.68 -11.19 -6.64
C VAL A 60 -8.56 -10.27 -5.78
N TYR A 61 -8.61 -8.98 -6.11
CA TYR A 61 -9.24 -7.95 -5.27
C TYR A 61 -10.69 -8.25 -4.89
N PRO A 62 -11.61 -8.61 -5.81
CA PRO A 62 -13.00 -8.90 -5.45
C PRO A 62 -13.14 -10.07 -4.46
N THR A 63 -12.26 -11.08 -4.57
CA THR A 63 -12.26 -12.22 -3.64
C THR A 63 -11.85 -11.78 -2.24
N LEU A 64 -10.83 -10.93 -2.10
CA LEU A 64 -10.38 -10.41 -0.80
C LEU A 64 -11.47 -9.57 -0.13
N ILE A 65 -12.18 -8.73 -0.88
CA ILE A 65 -13.31 -7.95 -0.36
C ILE A 65 -14.43 -8.89 0.12
N LYS A 66 -14.78 -9.90 -0.69
CA LYS A 66 -15.79 -10.90 -0.30
C LYS A 66 -15.41 -11.66 0.97
N VAL A 67 -14.13 -12.00 1.15
CA VAL A 67 -13.62 -12.62 2.37
C VAL A 67 -13.76 -11.67 3.55
N ALA A 68 -13.33 -10.41 3.41
CA ALA A 68 -13.40 -9.42 4.48
C ALA A 68 -14.84 -9.08 4.89
N ASP A 69 -15.80 -9.08 3.95
CA ASP A 69 -17.23 -8.88 4.24
C ASP A 69 -17.89 -10.08 4.92
N TYR A 70 -17.33 -11.29 4.79
CA TYR A 70 -17.91 -12.51 5.33
C TYR A 70 -17.72 -12.65 6.85
N TYR A 71 -16.60 -12.16 7.38
CA TYR A 71 -16.23 -12.29 8.79
C TYR A 71 -16.53 -11.01 9.58
N THR A 72 -16.77 -11.14 10.89
CA THR A 72 -16.83 -9.97 11.76
C THR A 72 -15.43 -9.39 12.00
N SER A 73 -15.35 -8.13 12.43
CA SER A 73 -14.07 -7.46 12.72
C SER A 73 -13.26 -8.09 13.87
N ASP A 74 -13.90 -8.89 14.72
CA ASP A 74 -13.24 -9.63 15.80
C ASP A 74 -12.68 -10.97 15.30
N GLN A 75 -13.32 -11.58 14.30
CA GLN A 75 -12.81 -12.80 13.67
C GLN A 75 -11.66 -12.50 12.71
N LEU A 76 -11.82 -11.48 11.86
CA LEU A 76 -10.88 -11.18 10.79
C LEU A 76 -10.61 -9.68 10.66
N GLN A 77 -9.34 -9.31 10.66
CA GLN A 77 -8.87 -8.01 10.18
C GLN A 77 -8.27 -8.17 8.78
N PHE A 78 -8.73 -7.36 7.82
CA PHE A 78 -8.10 -7.26 6.50
C PHE A 78 -7.37 -5.92 6.35
N ARG A 79 -6.08 -5.99 6.03
CA ARG A 79 -5.21 -4.85 5.73
C ARG A 79 -4.65 -4.94 4.32
N MET A 80 -4.72 -3.84 3.60
CA MET A 80 -4.10 -3.68 2.29
C MET A 80 -2.87 -2.78 2.41
N HIS A 81 -1.71 -3.23 1.95
CA HIS A 81 -0.57 -2.36 1.67
C HIS A 81 -0.45 -2.18 0.16
N LEU A 82 -0.21 -0.94 -0.27
CA LEU A 82 0.12 -0.68 -1.66
C LEU A 82 1.63 -0.79 -1.85
N HIS A 83 2.06 -1.84 -2.56
CA HIS A 83 3.44 -2.09 -2.91
C HIS A 83 3.68 -1.69 -4.37
N ASN A 84 3.94 -0.41 -4.59
CA ASN A 84 4.06 0.15 -5.94
C ASN A 84 5.29 -0.37 -6.68
N LEU A 85 5.08 -1.28 -7.63
CA LEU A 85 6.12 -1.89 -8.43
C LEU A 85 6.79 -0.84 -9.33
N PRO A 86 8.14 -0.80 -9.38
CA PRO A 86 8.87 0.29 -10.02
C PRO A 86 8.72 0.33 -11.55
N TYR A 87 8.26 -0.76 -12.16
CA TYR A 87 8.00 -0.88 -13.59
C TYR A 87 6.53 -0.58 -13.97
N HIS A 88 5.69 -0.23 -13.00
CA HIS A 88 4.33 0.24 -13.24
C HIS A 88 4.25 1.76 -13.15
N ARG A 89 4.16 2.43 -14.30
CA ARG A 89 4.33 3.89 -14.44
C ARG A 89 3.50 4.71 -13.46
N ASN A 90 2.22 4.39 -13.33
CA ASN A 90 1.27 5.21 -12.56
C ASN A 90 1.06 4.70 -11.12
N SER A 91 1.72 3.61 -10.75
CA SER A 91 1.48 2.94 -9.47
C SER A 91 1.78 3.87 -8.29
N HIS A 92 2.91 4.58 -8.33
CA HIS A 92 3.30 5.48 -7.25
C HIS A 92 2.33 6.65 -7.05
N VAL A 93 1.91 7.32 -8.14
CA VAL A 93 0.98 8.46 -8.05
C VAL A 93 -0.42 8.02 -7.60
N ILE A 94 -0.87 6.82 -7.96
CA ILE A 94 -2.13 6.26 -7.49
C ILE A 94 -2.06 5.88 -6.01
N SER A 95 -0.92 5.35 -5.53
CA SER A 95 -0.70 5.11 -4.10
C SER A 95 -0.70 6.42 -3.29
N LYS A 96 -0.09 7.49 -3.81
CA LYS A 96 -0.18 8.83 -3.22
C LYS A 96 -1.63 9.32 -3.18
N ALA A 97 -2.38 9.18 -4.28
CA ALA A 97 -3.80 9.52 -4.32
C ALA A 97 -4.61 8.74 -3.27
N THR A 98 -4.29 7.46 -3.05
CA THR A 98 -4.94 6.64 -2.02
C THR A 98 -4.77 7.25 -0.63
N HIS A 99 -3.54 7.64 -0.26
CA HIS A 99 -3.27 8.35 1.00
C HIS A 99 -3.98 9.69 1.11
N VAL A 100 -4.07 10.44 0.00
CA VAL A 100 -4.80 11.71 -0.04
C VAL A 100 -6.28 11.49 0.28
N LEU A 101 -6.92 10.51 -0.36
CA LEU A 101 -8.33 10.24 -0.13
C LEU A 101 -8.60 9.67 1.26
N ASP A 102 -7.75 8.76 1.75
CA ASP A 102 -7.81 8.22 3.11
C ASP A 102 -7.77 9.33 4.17
N LYS A 103 -6.94 10.36 3.95
CA LYS A 103 -6.67 11.41 4.94
C LYS A 103 -7.58 12.62 4.82
N TYR A 104 -7.87 13.07 3.60
CA TYR A 104 -8.52 14.36 3.34
C TYR A 104 -9.96 14.24 2.83
N ALA A 105 -10.40 13.03 2.45
CA ALA A 105 -11.79 12.77 2.10
C ALA A 105 -12.29 11.44 2.71
N PRO A 106 -12.10 11.22 4.04
CA PRO A 106 -12.38 9.94 4.67
C PRO A 106 -13.88 9.64 4.68
N ASN A 107 -14.21 8.43 4.22
CA ASN A 107 -15.48 7.75 4.36
C ASN A 107 -15.20 6.24 4.57
N LYS A 108 -16.21 5.46 4.97
CA LYS A 108 -16.10 4.00 5.13
C LYS A 108 -15.47 3.36 3.90
N ASN A 109 -14.32 2.73 4.11
CA ASN A 109 -13.54 2.00 3.10
C ASN A 109 -13.09 2.85 1.90
N THR A 110 -12.83 4.15 2.08
CA THR A 110 -12.49 5.06 0.96
C THR A 110 -11.29 4.58 0.14
N SER A 111 -10.21 4.18 0.80
CA SER A 111 -9.00 3.66 0.16
C SER A 111 -9.29 2.41 -0.67
N PHE A 112 -10.22 1.56 -0.23
CA PHE A 112 -10.65 0.38 -0.96
C PHE A 112 -11.54 0.76 -2.15
N LYS A 113 -12.55 1.61 -1.95
CA LYS A 113 -13.40 2.11 -3.05
C LYS A 113 -12.59 2.83 -4.14
N TRP A 114 -11.52 3.53 -3.74
CA TRP A 114 -10.59 4.15 -4.67
C TRP A 114 -9.85 3.12 -5.50
N ILE A 115 -9.29 2.09 -4.87
CA ILE A 115 -8.60 1.00 -5.58
C ILE A 115 -9.56 0.22 -6.49
N ASP A 116 -10.79 -0.03 -6.07
CA ASP A 116 -11.83 -0.63 -6.90
C ASP A 116 -12.14 0.22 -8.15
N LEU A 117 -12.25 1.54 -7.97
CA LEU A 117 -12.44 2.49 -9.07
C LEU A 117 -11.24 2.53 -10.02
N VAL A 118 -10.02 2.49 -9.49
CA VAL A 118 -8.79 2.41 -10.29
C VAL A 118 -8.77 1.11 -11.10
N TYR A 119 -9.04 -0.03 -10.48
CA TYR A 119 -9.09 -1.32 -11.17
C TYR A 119 -10.17 -1.36 -12.25
N SER A 120 -11.31 -0.73 -12.01
CA SER A 120 -12.38 -0.58 -13.01
C SER A 120 -11.97 0.30 -14.20
N ASN A 121 -10.97 1.18 -14.03
CA ASN A 121 -10.43 2.05 -15.07
C ASN A 121 -8.99 1.67 -15.50
N LEU A 122 -8.52 0.48 -15.11
CA LEU A 122 -7.10 0.10 -15.23
C LEU A 122 -6.60 0.19 -16.67
N ASP A 123 -7.43 -0.16 -17.65
CA ASP A 123 -7.06 -0.17 -19.06
C ASP A 123 -6.61 1.22 -19.56
N ASN A 124 -7.08 2.30 -18.93
CA ASN A 124 -6.69 3.69 -19.22
C ASN A 124 -5.50 4.17 -18.37
N LEU A 125 -5.09 3.41 -17.37
CA LEU A 125 -4.09 3.77 -16.36
C LEU A 125 -2.83 2.89 -16.43
N THR A 126 -2.75 1.96 -17.38
CA THR A 126 -1.55 1.13 -17.59
C THR A 126 -0.37 1.96 -18.11
N THR A 127 0.84 1.39 -18.02
CA THR A 127 2.05 1.99 -18.59
C THR A 127 1.90 2.28 -20.09
N SER A 128 1.29 1.37 -20.86
CA SER A 128 1.09 1.55 -22.30
C SER A 128 0.00 2.58 -22.60
N ALA A 129 -1.13 2.54 -21.89
CA ALA A 129 -2.24 3.47 -22.10
C ALA A 129 -1.86 4.93 -21.85
N THR A 130 -0.91 5.15 -20.94
CA THR A 130 -0.45 6.50 -20.55
C THR A 130 0.89 6.87 -21.18
N ALA A 131 1.43 6.07 -22.11
CA ALA A 131 2.76 6.27 -22.69
C ALA A 131 2.96 7.68 -23.26
N MET A 132 1.93 8.23 -23.91
CA MET A 132 1.94 9.56 -24.54
C MET A 132 1.44 10.69 -23.64
N LEU A 133 1.04 10.39 -22.40
CA LEU A 133 0.60 11.40 -21.44
C LEU A 133 1.79 11.92 -20.63
N ASN A 134 1.72 13.18 -20.20
CA ASN A 134 2.60 13.70 -19.16
C ASN A 134 1.97 13.50 -17.77
N ASP A 135 2.75 13.75 -16.72
CA ASP A 135 2.32 13.52 -15.33
C ASP A 135 1.12 14.39 -14.93
N ALA A 136 0.99 15.60 -15.47
CA ALA A 136 -0.15 16.49 -15.21
C ALA A 136 -1.45 15.94 -15.83
N GLN A 137 -1.37 15.37 -17.04
CA GLN A 137 -2.52 14.73 -17.70
C GLN A 137 -2.97 13.48 -16.94
N VAL A 138 -2.02 12.65 -16.48
CA VAL A 138 -2.35 11.49 -15.62
C VAL A 138 -3.01 11.97 -14.32
N LEU A 139 -2.45 13.00 -13.68
CA LEU A 139 -3.00 13.54 -12.44
C LEU A 139 -4.41 14.12 -12.64
N GLN A 140 -4.70 14.72 -13.79
CA GLN A 140 -6.04 15.21 -14.14
C GLN A 140 -7.05 14.06 -14.25
N ILE A 141 -6.68 12.93 -14.87
CA ILE A 141 -7.52 11.73 -14.93
C ILE A 141 -7.83 11.24 -13.51
N LEU A 142 -6.78 11.10 -12.67
CA LEU A 142 -6.93 10.64 -11.29
C LEU A 142 -7.79 11.61 -10.46
N SER A 143 -7.63 12.92 -10.68
CA SER A 143 -8.44 13.93 -10.00
C SER A 143 -9.92 13.84 -10.40
N GLY A 144 -10.22 13.59 -11.67
CA GLY A 144 -11.59 13.36 -12.14
C GLY A 144 -12.24 12.17 -11.45
N LEU A 145 -11.52 11.05 -11.37
CA LEU A 145 -11.97 9.84 -10.66
C LEU A 145 -12.17 10.11 -9.15
N ALA A 146 -11.20 10.76 -8.52
CA ALA A 146 -11.24 11.12 -7.10
C ALA A 146 -12.45 12.03 -6.77
N ARG A 147 -12.67 13.06 -7.58
CA ARG A 147 -13.82 13.96 -7.45
C ARG A 147 -15.13 13.20 -7.59
N GLY A 148 -15.24 12.30 -8.57
CA GLY A 148 -16.43 11.46 -8.75
C GLY A 148 -16.71 10.55 -7.55
N LEU A 149 -15.66 10.03 -6.90
CA LEU A 149 -15.79 9.12 -5.76
C LEU A 149 -16.12 9.84 -4.45
N THR A 150 -15.47 10.97 -4.15
CA THR A 150 -15.51 11.59 -2.82
C THR A 150 -15.99 13.04 -2.82
N GLY A 151 -16.10 13.68 -3.99
CA GLY A 151 -16.39 15.11 -4.10
C GLY A 151 -15.20 16.03 -3.81
N ILE A 152 -13.99 15.49 -3.58
CA ILE A 152 -12.79 16.30 -3.38
C ILE A 152 -12.53 17.21 -4.59
N GLN A 153 -12.22 18.48 -4.33
CA GLN A 153 -11.94 19.44 -5.39
C GLN A 153 -10.58 19.15 -6.05
N GLU A 154 -10.49 19.43 -7.34
CA GLU A 154 -9.28 19.17 -8.13
C GLU A 154 -8.05 19.89 -7.58
N THR A 155 -8.20 21.15 -7.17
CA THR A 155 -7.12 21.95 -6.57
C THR A 155 -6.62 21.36 -5.25
N ASP A 156 -7.53 20.83 -4.44
CA ASP A 156 -7.17 20.19 -3.17
C ASP A 156 -6.50 18.84 -3.43
N PHE A 157 -7.08 18.01 -4.29
CA PHE A 157 -6.51 16.72 -4.64
C PHE A 157 -5.08 16.85 -5.21
N THR A 158 -4.90 17.70 -6.23
CA THR A 158 -3.60 17.90 -6.89
C THR A 158 -2.54 18.46 -5.93
N SER A 159 -2.89 19.45 -5.11
CA SER A 159 -1.97 20.02 -4.12
C SER A 159 -1.57 19.01 -3.04
N LYS A 160 -2.50 18.16 -2.57
CA LYS A 160 -2.20 17.11 -1.59
C LYS A 160 -1.41 15.96 -2.18
N VAL A 161 -1.62 15.59 -3.45
CA VAL A 161 -0.77 14.61 -4.13
C VAL A 161 0.66 15.14 -4.29
N ALA A 162 0.85 16.46 -4.46
CA ALA A 162 2.17 17.07 -4.51
C ALA A 162 2.87 17.22 -3.14
N ASP A 163 2.16 16.96 -2.03
CA ASP A 163 2.68 17.14 -0.67
C ASP A 163 3.86 16.17 -0.38
N PRO A 164 5.05 16.68 0.01
CA PRO A 164 6.20 15.84 0.37
C PRO A 164 5.92 14.86 1.51
N ALA A 165 4.98 15.17 2.42
CA ALA A 165 4.61 14.26 3.49
C ALA A 165 3.83 13.03 2.96
N ILE A 166 2.99 13.22 1.94
CA ILE A 166 2.28 12.12 1.26
C ILE A 166 3.26 11.27 0.46
N ASP A 167 4.23 11.89 -0.21
CA ASP A 167 5.33 11.20 -0.88
C ASP A 167 6.15 10.34 0.09
N GLY A 168 6.57 10.93 1.20
CA GLY A 168 7.31 10.24 2.25
C GLY A 168 6.56 9.05 2.83
N LEU A 169 5.27 9.19 3.10
CA LEU A 169 4.41 8.11 3.58
C LEU A 169 4.26 6.99 2.54
N THR A 170 4.05 7.34 1.27
CA THR A 170 3.92 6.35 0.19
C THR A 170 5.22 5.57 -0.01
N ARG A 171 6.37 6.24 0.04
CA ARG A 171 7.68 5.59 -0.01
C ARG A 171 7.91 4.70 1.21
N LEU A 172 7.40 5.10 2.38
CA LEU A 172 7.50 4.31 3.59
C LEU A 172 6.69 3.00 3.49
N ASP A 173 5.50 3.00 2.88
CA ASP A 173 4.74 1.77 2.59
C ASP A 173 5.52 0.80 1.71
N PHE A 174 6.13 1.29 0.63
CA PHE A 174 6.96 0.47 -0.25
C PHE A 174 8.12 -0.17 0.52
N LYS A 175 8.87 0.65 1.27
CA LYS A 175 10.01 0.17 2.07
C LYS A 175 9.58 -0.81 3.15
N TYR A 176 8.42 -0.59 3.78
CA TYR A 176 7.83 -1.53 4.73
C TYR A 176 7.54 -2.88 4.06
N GLY A 177 6.95 -2.89 2.85
CA GLY A 177 6.82 -4.14 2.08
C GLY A 177 8.16 -4.83 1.86
N CYS A 178 9.21 -4.09 1.49
CA CYS A 178 10.55 -4.65 1.30
C CYS A 178 11.13 -5.27 2.58
N THR A 179 10.94 -4.66 3.76
CA THR A 179 11.44 -5.23 5.03
C THR A 179 10.71 -6.53 5.42
N ARG A 180 9.54 -6.77 4.83
CA ARG A 180 8.76 -7.99 4.97
C ARG A 180 9.09 -9.02 3.89
N GLY A 181 9.99 -8.74 2.94
CA GLY A 181 10.33 -9.66 1.85
C GLY A 181 9.34 -9.65 0.69
N VAL A 182 8.48 -8.62 0.59
CA VAL A 182 7.58 -8.45 -0.56
C VAL A 182 8.41 -8.06 -1.78
N HIS A 183 8.32 -8.88 -2.83
CA HIS A 183 9.08 -8.70 -4.07
C HIS A 183 8.19 -8.74 -5.33
N SER A 184 6.88 -8.98 -5.16
CA SER A 184 5.90 -9.06 -6.24
C SER A 184 4.52 -8.69 -5.71
N THR A 185 3.54 -8.53 -6.59
CA THR A 185 2.13 -8.36 -6.21
C THR A 185 1.25 -9.22 -7.11
N PRO A 186 0.18 -9.83 -6.58
CA PRO A 186 -0.20 -9.82 -5.17
C PRO A 186 0.68 -10.76 -4.31
N MET A 187 0.91 -10.40 -3.06
CA MET A 187 1.46 -11.30 -2.03
C MET A 187 0.62 -11.19 -0.76
N PHE A 188 0.53 -12.26 0.02
CA PHE A 188 -0.37 -12.33 1.17
C PHE A 188 0.31 -12.87 2.42
N THR A 189 -0.11 -12.38 3.58
CA THR A 189 0.15 -13.03 4.85
C THR A 189 -1.13 -13.34 5.61
N ILE A 190 -1.10 -14.42 6.38
CA ILE A 190 -2.10 -14.76 7.41
C ILE A 190 -1.35 -14.81 8.74
N ASN A 191 -1.74 -14.00 9.72
CA ASN A 191 -1.06 -13.88 11.01
C ASN A 191 0.47 -13.76 10.86
N ASP A 192 0.90 -12.83 10.02
CA ASP A 192 2.31 -12.54 9.68
C ASP A 192 3.07 -13.60 8.88
N ILE A 193 2.45 -14.74 8.53
CA ILE A 193 3.08 -15.80 7.74
C ILE A 193 2.67 -15.69 6.27
N PHE A 194 3.64 -15.69 5.35
CA PHE A 194 3.37 -15.67 3.92
C PHE A 194 2.65 -16.95 3.46
N VAL A 195 1.67 -16.77 2.57
CA VAL A 195 0.91 -17.86 1.96
C VAL A 195 0.84 -17.67 0.44
N ASP A 196 0.94 -18.78 -0.30
CA ASP A 196 0.67 -18.80 -1.74
C ASP A 196 -0.83 -18.92 -1.99
N ALA A 197 -1.50 -17.76 -1.95
CA ALA A 197 -2.95 -17.64 -2.07
C ALA A 197 -3.41 -16.92 -3.35
N THR A 198 -2.52 -16.74 -4.34
CA THR A 198 -2.84 -16.02 -5.58
C THR A 198 -3.98 -16.68 -6.36
N ASN A 199 -4.06 -18.01 -6.32
CA ASN A 199 -5.11 -18.79 -6.98
C ASN A 199 -6.28 -19.17 -6.04
N TRP A 200 -6.29 -18.67 -4.81
CA TRP A 200 -7.35 -19.02 -3.86
C TRP A 200 -8.64 -18.30 -4.21
N ASN A 201 -9.69 -19.08 -4.43
CA ASN A 201 -11.06 -18.56 -4.46
C ASN A 201 -11.57 -18.34 -3.02
N PHE A 202 -12.78 -17.79 -2.92
CA PHE A 202 -13.45 -17.54 -1.64
C PHE A 202 -13.50 -18.77 -0.71
N ASN A 203 -13.79 -19.97 -1.24
CA ASN A 203 -13.90 -21.17 -0.42
C ASN A 203 -12.54 -21.62 0.14
N ALA A 204 -11.45 -21.46 -0.62
CA ALA A 204 -10.10 -21.76 -0.15
C ALA A 204 -9.68 -20.81 0.97
N TRP A 205 -9.92 -19.50 0.82
CA TRP A 205 -9.72 -18.52 1.88
C TRP A 205 -10.53 -18.85 3.13
N LYS A 206 -11.83 -19.10 2.96
CA LYS A 206 -12.74 -19.45 4.05
C LYS A 206 -12.26 -20.69 4.80
N ALA A 207 -11.87 -21.75 4.09
CA ALA A 207 -11.38 -22.98 4.72
C ALA A 207 -10.10 -22.75 5.57
N ALA A 208 -9.18 -21.92 5.08
CA ALA A 208 -7.96 -21.59 5.83
C ALA A 208 -8.26 -20.76 7.08
N ILE A 209 -9.12 -19.76 6.98
CA ILE A 209 -9.50 -18.87 8.09
C ILE A 209 -10.32 -19.63 9.13
N ASP A 210 -11.34 -20.38 8.72
CA ASP A 210 -12.19 -21.16 9.63
C ASP A 210 -11.36 -22.17 10.44
N LYS A 211 -10.32 -22.76 9.86
CA LYS A 211 -9.42 -23.65 10.59
C LYS A 211 -8.71 -22.93 11.74
N LEU A 212 -8.35 -21.66 11.56
CA LEU A 212 -7.67 -20.86 12.57
C LEU A 212 -8.61 -20.34 13.65
N LEU A 213 -9.86 -20.00 13.30
CA LEU A 213 -10.88 -19.56 14.25
C LEU A 213 -11.38 -20.68 15.17
N ASN A 214 -11.18 -21.94 14.79
CA ASN A 214 -11.59 -23.11 15.56
C ASN A 214 -10.40 -23.87 16.19
N ALA A 215 -9.22 -23.25 16.24
CA ALA A 215 -7.97 -23.85 16.72
C ALA A 215 -7.83 -23.83 18.25
#